data_AF-A0A8T4VWI2-F1
#
_entry.id   AF-A0A8T4VWI2-F1
#
_cell.length_a   1.000
_cell.length_b   1.000
_cell.length_c   1.000
_cell.angle_alpha   90.00
_cell.angle_beta   90.00
_cell.angle_gamma   90.00
#
_symmetry.space_group_name_H-M   'P 1'
#
loop_
_entity.id
_entity.type
_entity.pdbx_description
1 polymer ?
#
loop_
_entity_poly.entity_id
_entity_poly.type
_entity_poly.pdbx_seq_one_letter_code
_entity_poly.pdbx_strand_id
1 'polypeptide(L)'
;GMLSDHKALLFDKNKQLLLLPVSVYEINDKDEKEYENDPGTYGNFQYQGAYVFRVTNEGFSFRDRITHLNQTSLDALQNHSWYRRNDERFIHRTLYIENVLYTLSNTMIQAHELDELSLVNQIVLE
;
A
#
# COMPACT_ATOMS: atom_id res chain seq x y z
N GLY A 1 -7.65 8.50 11.13
CA GLY A 1 -7.48 7.76 12.39
C GLY A 1 -6.94 6.40 12.05
N MET A 2 -5.67 6.13 12.40
CA MET A 2 -5.03 4.83 12.26
C MET A 2 -5.32 4.04 13.54
N LEU A 3 -6.53 3.47 13.69
CA LEU A 3 -6.85 2.59 14.84
C LEU A 3 -8.17 1.79 14.75
N SER A 4 -8.86 1.74 13.60
CA SER A 4 -10.19 1.08 13.53
C SER A 4 -10.30 -0.10 12.58
N ASP A 5 -9.21 -0.57 11.95
CA ASP A 5 -9.23 -1.85 11.24
C ASP A 5 -8.00 -2.70 11.63
N HIS A 6 -8.17 -3.47 12.71
CA HIS A 6 -7.13 -4.29 13.34
C HIS A 6 -6.83 -5.60 12.57
N LYS A 7 -7.25 -5.71 11.30
CA LYS A 7 -7.06 -6.91 10.46
C LYS A 7 -6.42 -6.63 9.09
N ALA A 8 -5.87 -5.44 8.87
CA ALA A 8 -5.21 -5.08 7.62
C ALA A 8 -3.77 -5.60 7.51
N LEU A 9 -3.12 -5.84 8.66
CA LEU A 9 -1.79 -6.43 8.75
C LEU A 9 -1.90 -7.95 8.72
N LEU A 10 -1.28 -8.59 7.72
CA LEU A 10 -1.18 -10.04 7.68
C LEU A 10 0.26 -10.48 7.93
N PHE A 11 0.44 -11.42 8.84
CA PHE A 11 1.71 -12.09 9.10
C PHE A 11 1.49 -13.60 9.17
N ASP A 12 2.27 -14.35 8.40
CA ASP A 12 2.36 -15.81 8.48
C ASP A 12 3.83 -16.23 8.61
N LYS A 13 4.19 -16.73 9.79
CA LYS A 13 5.54 -17.20 10.08
C LYS A 13 5.95 -18.41 9.24
N ASN A 14 5.03 -19.34 8.99
CA ASN A 14 5.33 -20.58 8.26
C ASN A 14 5.62 -20.27 6.79
N LYS A 15 4.89 -19.29 6.22
CA LYS A 15 5.15 -18.78 4.87
C LYS A 15 6.21 -17.68 4.82
N GLN A 16 6.78 -17.27 5.97
CA GLN A 16 7.71 -16.15 6.07
C GLN A 16 7.16 -14.87 5.42
N LEU A 17 5.87 -14.60 5.57
CA LEU A 17 5.14 -13.58 4.82
C LEU A 17 4.66 -12.46 5.73
N LEU A 18 4.86 -11.22 5.29
CA LEU A 18 4.29 -10.03 5.91
C LEU A 18 3.70 -9.12 4.83
N LEU A 19 2.42 -8.77 4.99
CA LEU A 19 1.69 -7.87 4.08
C LEU A 19 1.24 -6.63 4.83
N LEU A 20 1.57 -5.48 4.26
CA LEU A 20 1.41 -4.18 4.90
C LEU A 20 0.72 -3.20 3.94
N PRO A 21 -0.59 -2.96 4.09
CA PRO A 21 -1.23 -1.80 3.48
C PRO A 21 -0.59 -0.51 4.01
N VAL A 22 -0.03 0.30 3.11
CA VAL A 22 0.72 1.52 3.44
C VAL A 22 0.32 2.69 2.55
N SER A 23 0.49 3.90 3.09
CA SER A 23 0.54 5.14 2.31
C SER A 23 1.89 5.79 2.57
N VAL A 24 2.64 6.02 1.50
CA VAL A 24 4.00 6.54 1.55
C VAL A 24 3.98 8.02 1.23
N TYR A 25 4.58 8.80 2.13
CA TYR A 25 4.77 10.23 1.98
C TYR A 25 6.25 10.55 2.17
N GLU A 26 6.83 11.29 1.24
CA GLU A 26 8.24 11.67 1.26
C GLU A 26 8.37 13.20 1.26
N ILE A 27 9.31 13.69 2.06
CA ILE A 27 9.71 15.11 2.05
C ILE A 27 10.91 15.17 1.11
N ASN A 28 10.81 15.97 0.05
CA ASN A 28 11.90 16.12 -0.91
C ASN A 28 12.91 17.15 -0.38
N ASP A 29 14.18 17.04 -0.78
CA ASP A 29 15.25 17.98 -0.39
C ASP A 29 14.93 19.46 -0.68
N LYS A 30 14.08 19.73 -1.68
CA LYS A 30 13.63 21.09 -2.01
C LYS A 30 12.71 21.70 -0.94
N ASP A 31 12.00 20.84 -0.21
CA ASP A 31 11.02 21.20 0.82
C ASP A 31 11.64 21.11 2.23
N GLU A 32 12.88 20.61 2.34
CA GLU A 32 13.60 20.38 3.60
C GLU A 32 13.80 21.70 4.39
N LYS A 33 14.09 22.80 3.68
CA LYS A 33 14.16 24.14 4.27
C LYS A 33 12.80 24.67 4.74
N GLU A 34 11.71 24.24 4.12
CA GLU A 34 10.35 24.60 4.55
C GLU A 34 9.97 23.78 5.80
N TYR A 35 10.36 22.51 5.85
CA TYR A 35 10.18 21.61 6.99
C TYR A 35 10.92 22.07 8.25
N GLU A 36 12.14 22.60 8.12
CA GLU A 36 12.90 23.18 9.23
C GLU A 36 12.19 24.39 9.86
N ASN A 37 11.38 25.12 9.09
CA ASN A 37 10.69 26.33 9.53
C ASN A 37 9.23 26.10 9.94
N ASP A 38 8.58 25.05 9.41
CA ASP A 38 7.23 24.64 9.79
C ASP A 38 7.15 23.11 10.03
N PRO A 39 7.15 22.66 11.30
CA PRO A 39 7.01 21.23 11.65
C PRO A 39 5.65 20.63 11.27
N GLY A 40 4.71 21.44 10.76
CA GLY A 40 3.45 21.01 10.15
C GLY A 40 3.54 20.64 8.67
N THR A 41 4.71 20.78 8.03
CA THR A 41 4.92 20.41 6.62
C THR A 41 4.62 18.92 6.42
N TYR A 42 3.58 18.61 5.65
CA TYR A 42 3.24 17.23 5.31
C TYR A 42 4.05 16.76 4.10
N GLY A 43 4.62 15.55 4.17
CA GLY A 43 5.29 14.94 3.03
C GLY A 43 4.39 14.83 1.80
N ASN A 44 5.01 14.77 0.62
CA ASN A 44 4.32 14.56 -0.64
C ASN A 44 3.93 13.10 -0.79
N PHE A 45 2.67 12.84 -1.19
CA PHE A 45 2.22 11.48 -1.49
C PHE A 45 3.09 10.89 -2.59
N GLN A 46 3.59 9.68 -2.36
CA GLN A 46 4.37 8.93 -3.35
C GLN A 46 3.65 7.68 -3.81
N TYR A 47 3.00 6.98 -2.90
CA TYR A 47 2.44 5.66 -3.17
C TYR A 47 1.34 5.27 -2.20
N GLN A 48 0.36 4.51 -2.69
CA GLN A 48 -0.57 3.76 -1.87
C GLN A 48 -0.67 2.34 -2.38
N GLY A 49 -0.59 1.37 -1.47
CA GLY A 49 -0.80 -0.03 -1.81
C GLY A 49 -0.44 -0.96 -0.67
N ALA A 50 -0.20 -2.23 -0.99
CA ALA A 50 0.28 -3.25 -0.05
C ALA A 50 1.74 -3.58 -0.33
N TYR A 51 2.60 -3.43 0.68
CA TYR A 51 3.97 -3.92 0.64
C TYR A 51 4.02 -5.38 1.05
N VAL A 52 4.78 -6.16 0.30
CA VAL A 52 5.01 -7.59 0.54
C VAL A 52 6.45 -7.78 1.00
N PHE A 53 6.61 -8.33 2.20
CA PHE A 53 7.91 -8.64 2.77
C PHE A 53 8.05 -10.13 3.01
N ARG A 54 9.29 -10.61 2.87
CA ARG A 54 9.71 -11.86 3.47
C ARG A 54 10.26 -11.59 4.87
N VAL A 55 9.88 -12.42 5.84
CA VAL A 55 10.32 -12.30 7.23
C VAL A 55 11.01 -13.58 7.66
N THR A 56 12.30 -13.47 7.99
CA THR A 56 13.10 -14.57 8.52
C THR A 56 13.64 -14.19 9.90
N ASN A 57 14.36 -15.10 10.56
CA ASN A 57 15.05 -14.78 11.81
C ASN A 57 16.17 -13.74 11.61
N GLU A 58 16.62 -13.51 10.36
CA GLU A 58 17.64 -12.54 10.00
C GLU A 58 17.07 -11.13 9.78
N GLY A 59 15.73 -11.01 9.68
CA GLY A 59 15.03 -9.74 9.54
C GLY A 59 13.99 -9.74 8.43
N PHE A 60 13.78 -8.55 7.84
CA PHE A 60 12.78 -8.28 6.81
C PHE A 60 13.47 -8.02 5.47
N SER A 61 12.99 -8.64 4.39
CA SER A 61 13.40 -8.29 3.03
C SER A 61 12.19 -7.94 2.18
N PHE A 62 12.26 -6.78 1.53
CA PHE A 62 11.22 -6.32 0.61
C PHE A 62 11.16 -7.25 -0.60
N ARG A 63 9.95 -7.72 -0.95
CA ARG A 63 9.71 -8.53 -2.14
C ARG A 63 9.15 -7.67 -3.26
N ASP A 64 7.97 -7.10 -3.02
CA ASP A 64 7.27 -6.29 -4.02
C ASP A 64 6.17 -5.43 -3.37
N ARG A 65 5.44 -4.67 -4.19
CA ARG A 65 4.31 -3.84 -3.80
C ARG A 65 3.16 -3.95 -4.81
N ILE A 66 1.93 -4.02 -4.31
CA ILE A 66 0.70 -4.13 -5.11
C ILE A 66 -0.15 -2.89 -4.89
N THR A 67 -0.67 -2.29 -5.96
CA THR A 67 -1.57 -1.12 -5.89
C THR A 67 -2.74 -1.30 -6.84
N HIS A 68 -3.91 -0.75 -6.47
CA HIS A 68 -5.07 -0.66 -7.36
C HIS A 68 -5.07 0.65 -8.16
N LEU A 69 -4.07 1.51 -7.97
CA LEU A 69 -3.91 2.76 -8.70
C LEU A 69 -3.14 2.50 -10.00
N ASN A 70 -3.70 2.91 -11.13
CA ASN A 70 -2.95 2.98 -12.38
C ASN A 70 -2.04 4.23 -12.40
N GLN A 71 -1.14 4.30 -13.39
CA GLN A 71 -0.19 5.42 -13.50
C GLN A 71 -0.87 6.78 -13.53
N THR A 72 -1.94 6.93 -14.32
CA THR A 72 -2.70 8.19 -14.40
C THR A 72 -3.25 8.64 -13.04
N SER A 73 -3.68 7.68 -12.22
CA SER A 73 -4.24 7.95 -10.89
C SER A 73 -3.15 8.30 -9.88
N LEU A 74 -2.01 7.59 -9.93
CA LEU A 74 -0.82 7.92 -9.15
C LEU A 74 -0.35 9.34 -9.46
N ASP A 75 -0.19 9.68 -10.73
CA ASP A 75 0.24 11.01 -11.18
C ASP A 75 -0.74 12.09 -10.71
N ALA A 76 -2.05 11.83 -10.80
CA ALA A 76 -3.07 12.76 -10.33
C ALA A 76 -2.95 13.03 -8.81
N LEU A 77 -2.77 11.98 -8.01
CA LEU A 77 -2.64 12.06 -6.54
C LEU A 77 -1.33 12.72 -6.10
N GLN A 78 -0.24 12.49 -6.82
CA GLN A 78 1.04 13.16 -6.60
C GLN A 78 0.92 14.66 -6.84
N ASN A 79 0.21 15.08 -7.90
CA ASN A 79 0.10 16.49 -8.29
C ASN A 79 -1.04 17.26 -7.58
N HIS A 80 -2.06 16.59 -7.05
CA HIS A 80 -3.25 17.26 -6.48
C HIS A 80 -3.50 16.83 -5.02
N SER A 81 -2.96 17.61 -4.08
CA SER A 81 -2.99 17.32 -2.63
C SER A 81 -4.38 17.12 -2.03
N TRP A 82 -5.41 17.80 -2.57
CA TRP A 82 -6.77 17.83 -2.02
C TRP A 82 -7.59 16.56 -2.31
N TYR A 83 -7.14 15.66 -3.19
CA TYR A 83 -7.81 14.38 -3.48
C TYR A 83 -7.34 13.22 -2.59
N ARG A 84 -6.28 13.40 -1.79
CA ARG A 84 -5.47 12.28 -1.29
C ARG A 84 -6.12 11.42 -0.20
N ARG A 85 -7.06 11.95 0.60
CA ARG A 85 -7.49 11.25 1.83
C ARG A 85 -8.58 10.20 1.65
N ASN A 86 -9.25 10.15 0.51
CA ASN A 86 -10.46 9.33 0.32
C ASN A 86 -10.52 8.64 -1.06
N ASP A 87 -9.38 8.37 -1.70
CA ASP A 87 -9.43 7.63 -2.96
C ASP A 87 -9.92 6.20 -2.69
N GLU A 88 -11.06 5.85 -3.27
CA GLU A 88 -11.77 4.60 -3.01
C GLU A 88 -11.00 3.36 -3.51
N ARG A 89 -9.97 3.57 -4.33
CA ARG A 89 -9.06 2.52 -4.81
C ARG A 89 -7.97 2.20 -3.81
N PHE A 90 -7.87 2.93 -2.70
CA PHE A 90 -6.84 2.64 -1.70
C PHE A 90 -7.04 1.25 -1.10
N ILE A 91 -5.99 0.44 -1.14
CA ILE A 91 -5.98 -0.88 -0.50
C ILE A 91 -6.14 -0.70 1.02
N HIS A 92 -7.20 -1.27 1.56
CA HIS A 92 -7.52 -1.25 2.99
C HIS A 92 -7.25 -2.60 3.65
N ARG A 93 -7.31 -3.70 2.90
CA ARG A 93 -7.13 -5.06 3.44
C ARG A 93 -6.30 -5.93 2.52
N THR A 94 -5.50 -6.78 3.13
CA THR A 94 -4.81 -7.89 2.49
C THR A 94 -5.17 -9.18 3.20
N LEU A 95 -5.32 -10.27 2.45
CA LEU A 95 -5.39 -11.62 3.01
C LEU A 95 -4.85 -12.62 2.00
N TYR A 96 -4.53 -13.85 2.41
CA TYR A 96 -4.30 -14.93 1.46
C TYR A 96 -5.17 -16.13 1.81
N ILE A 97 -5.52 -16.89 0.77
CA ILE A 97 -6.16 -18.19 0.91
C ILE A 97 -5.31 -19.16 0.08
N GLU A 98 -4.78 -20.19 0.72
CA GLU A 98 -3.85 -21.15 0.11
C GLU A 98 -2.63 -20.47 -0.53
N ASN A 99 -2.57 -20.40 -1.86
CA ASN A 99 -1.49 -19.76 -2.62
C ASN A 99 -1.93 -18.50 -3.36
N VAL A 100 -3.08 -17.92 -3.00
CA VAL A 100 -3.60 -16.71 -3.63
C VAL A 100 -3.64 -15.57 -2.62
N LEU A 101 -2.95 -14.47 -2.94
CA LEU A 101 -2.99 -13.20 -2.23
C LEU A 101 -4.13 -12.33 -2.76
N TYR A 102 -4.94 -11.79 -1.86
CA TYR A 102 -6.00 -10.84 -2.18
C TYR A 102 -5.70 -9.47 -1.59
N THR A 103 -5.89 -8.44 -2.41
CA THR A 103 -5.89 -7.03 -1.99
C THR A 103 -7.24 -6.41 -2.24
N LEU A 104 -7.75 -5.67 -1.26
CA LEU A 104 -9.10 -5.13 -1.27
C LEU A 104 -9.09 -3.63 -1.01
N SER A 105 -9.86 -2.92 -1.83
CA SER A 105 -10.22 -1.50 -1.71
C SER A 105 -11.75 -1.38 -1.77
N ASN A 106 -12.30 -0.16 -1.65
CA ASN A 106 -13.74 0.03 -1.73
C ASN A 106 -14.30 -0.28 -3.13
N THR A 107 -13.50 -0.12 -4.19
CA THR A 107 -13.93 -0.29 -5.58
C THR A 107 -13.36 -1.53 -6.26
N MET A 108 -12.48 -2.29 -5.61
CA MET A 108 -11.74 -3.35 -6.30
C MET A 108 -11.22 -4.42 -5.35
N ILE A 109 -11.26 -5.66 -5.83
CA ILE A 109 -10.56 -6.82 -5.29
C ILE A 109 -9.60 -7.34 -6.37
N GLN A 110 -8.31 -7.47 -6.05
CA GLN A 110 -7.35 -8.16 -6.91
C GLN A 110 -6.92 -9.47 -6.25
N ALA A 111 -6.65 -10.48 -7.08
CA ALA A 111 -6.10 -11.77 -6.71
C ALA A 111 -4.76 -11.97 -7.41
N HIS A 112 -3.75 -12.38 -6.67
CA HIS A 112 -2.37 -12.55 -7.12
C HIS A 112 -1.84 -13.92 -6.72
N GLU A 113 -0.99 -14.53 -7.55
CA GLU A 113 -0.21 -15.69 -7.12
C GLU A 113 0.70 -15.29 -5.96
N LEU A 114 0.76 -16.08 -4.89
CA LEU A 114 1.49 -15.66 -3.68
C LEU A 114 3.02 -15.66 -3.86
N ASP A 115 3.53 -16.53 -4.74
CA ASP A 115 4.97 -16.69 -4.95
C ASP A 115 5.52 -15.63 -5.91
N GLU A 116 4.86 -15.44 -7.06
CA GLU A 116 5.28 -14.51 -8.12
C GLU A 116 4.61 -13.14 -8.03
N LEU A 117 3.56 -13.00 -7.21
CA LEU A 117 2.77 -11.78 -7.04
C LEU A 117 2.11 -11.26 -8.34
N SER A 118 2.12 -12.08 -9.39
CA SER A 118 1.47 -11.79 -10.66
C SER A 118 -0.04 -11.77 -10.51
N LEU A 119 -0.70 -10.82 -11.19
CA LEU A 119 -2.14 -10.68 -11.18
C LEU A 119 -2.80 -11.90 -11.83
N VAL A 120 -3.63 -12.61 -11.09
CA VAL A 120 -4.45 -13.72 -11.57
C VAL A 120 -5.80 -13.21 -12.06
N ASN A 121 -6.44 -12.37 -11.26
CA ASN A 121 -7.75 -11.82 -11.59
C ASN A 121 -8.01 -10.50 -10.85
N GLN A 122 -8.97 -9.72 -11.34
CA GLN A 122 -9.47 -8.53 -10.67
C GLN A 122 -10.99 -8.40 -10.84
N ILE A 123 -11.64 -7.90 -9.81
CA ILE A 123 -13.08 -7.58 -9.80
C ILE A 123 -13.22 -6.12 -9.39
N VAL A 124 -13.92 -5.35 -10.22
CA VAL A 124 -14.35 -3.98 -9.87
C VAL A 124 -15.71 -4.11 -9.17
N LEU A 125 -15.86 -3.40 -8.06
CA LEU A 125 -17.08 -3.38 -7.25
C LEU A 125 -17.95 -2.19 -7.67
N GLU A 126 -19.24 -2.44 -7.86
CA GLU A 126 -20.27 -1.43 -8.18
C GLU A 126 -20.96 -0.88 -6.92
#